data_AF-A0A7V8XMY7-F1
#
_entry.id   AF-A0A7V8XMY7-F1
#
_cell.length_a   1.000
_cell.length_b   1.000
_cell.length_c   1.000
_cell.angle_alpha   90.00
_cell.angle_beta   90.00
_cell.angle_gamma   90.00
#
_symmetry.space_group_name_H-M   'P 1'
#
loop_
_entity.id
_entity.type
_entity.pdbx_description
1 polymer ?
#
loop_
_entity_poly.entity_id
_entity_poly.type
_entity_poly.pdbx_seq_one_letter_code
_entity_poly.pdbx_strand_id
1 'polypeptide(L)' 'AIQEAKLKLARLGADYLIFRGGRATVGPLVLGSSELRALRDVSDTAVYTSAKREVSRRTEALTGAIDLVDALVTARRAA' A
#
# COMPACT_ATOMS: atom_id res chain seq x y z
N ALA A 1 -6.35 -5.13 -13.98
CA ALA A 1 -6.22 -5.10 -12.50
C ALA A 1 -4.87 -5.65 -12.01
N ILE A 2 -4.59 -6.97 -12.10
CA ILE A 2 -3.35 -7.54 -11.51
C ILE A 2 -2.06 -7.00 -12.15
N GLN A 3 -1.99 -6.92 -13.49
CA GLN A 3 -0.80 -6.41 -14.17
C GLN A 3 -0.52 -4.94 -13.84
N GLU A 4 -1.59 -4.15 -13.75
CA GLU A 4 -1.50 -2.75 -13.34
C GLU A 4 -0.98 -2.61 -11.90
N ALA A 5 -1.46 -3.45 -10.97
CA ALA A 5 -0.96 -3.49 -9.61
C ALA A 5 0.54 -3.83 -9.57
N LYS A 6 1.02 -4.78 -10.38
CA LYS A 6 2.45 -5.09 -10.51
C LYS A 6 3.27 -3.89 -10.97
N LEU A 7 2.79 -3.15 -11.98
CA LEU A 7 3.46 -1.92 -12.44
C LEU A 7 3.49 -0.83 -11.36
N LYS A 8 2.41 -0.69 -10.60
CA LYS A 8 2.33 0.27 -9.48
C LYS A 8 3.27 -0.11 -8.34
N LEU A 9 3.38 -1.39 -7.99
CA LEU A 9 4.35 -1.89 -7.00
C LEU A 9 5.79 -1.57 -7.42
N ALA A 10 6.14 -1.83 -8.68
CA ALA A 10 7.46 -1.51 -9.21
C ALA A 10 7.77 0.00 -9.11
N ARG A 11 6.79 0.88 -9.39
CA ARG A 11 6.94 2.33 -9.23
C ARG A 11 7.14 2.77 -7.78
N LEU A 12 6.52 2.07 -6.83
CA LEU A 12 6.69 2.32 -5.40
C LEU A 12 8.03 1.82 -4.86
N GLY A 13 8.70 0.92 -5.60
CA GLY A 13 9.87 0.19 -5.12
C GLY A 13 9.52 -0.90 -4.12
N ALA A 14 8.28 -1.42 -4.17
CA ALA A 14 7.82 -2.51 -3.32
C ALA A 14 7.93 -3.86 -4.05
N ASP A 15 8.42 -4.87 -3.35
CA ASP A 15 8.69 -6.19 -3.95
C ASP A 15 7.42 -7.05 -4.06
N TYR A 16 6.45 -6.85 -3.16
CA TYR A 16 5.25 -7.69 -3.12
C TYR A 16 3.98 -6.95 -2.69
N LEU A 17 2.86 -7.51 -3.17
CA LEU A 17 1.53 -7.40 -2.58
C LEU A 17 1.09 -8.81 -2.17
N ILE A 18 0.79 -8.99 -0.89
CA ILE A 18 0.24 -10.23 -0.36
C ILE A 18 -1.22 -9.96 0.03
N PHE A 19 -2.15 -10.72 -0.52
CA PHE A 19 -3.54 -10.76 -0.07
C PHE A 19 -3.84 -12.14 0.53
N ARG A 20 -3.94 -12.22 1.85
CA ARG A 20 -4.14 -13.49 2.58
C ARG A 20 -4.95 -13.25 3.85
N GLY A 21 -5.97 -14.09 4.09
CA GLY A 21 -6.74 -14.07 5.33
C GLY A 21 -7.47 -12.75 5.60
N GLY A 22 -8.05 -12.12 4.57
CA GLY A 22 -8.77 -10.85 4.71
C GLY A 22 -7.87 -9.63 4.96
N ARG A 23 -6.58 -9.73 4.64
CA ARG A 23 -5.59 -8.67 4.83
C ARG A 23 -4.70 -8.52 3.60
N ALA A 24 -4.54 -7.29 3.15
CA ALA A 24 -3.58 -6.89 2.14
C ALA A 24 -2.32 -6.36 2.82
N THR A 25 -1.14 -6.72 2.31
CA THR A 25 0.17 -6.23 2.79
C THR A 25 1.03 -5.88 1.59
N VAL A 26 1.59 -4.68 1.57
CA VAL A 26 2.54 -4.19 0.56
C VAL A 26 3.87 -3.93 1.24
N GLY A 27 4.95 -4.43 0.66
CA GLY A 27 6.29 -4.26 1.22
C GLY A 27 7.39 -4.91 0.38
N PRO A 28 8.65 -4.72 0.79
CA PRO A 28 9.09 -3.65 1.68
C PRO A 28 9.01 -2.28 0.98
N LEU A 29 8.62 -1.21 1.68
CA LEU A 29 8.74 0.17 1.22
C LEU A 29 8.95 1.15 2.39
N VAL A 30 9.77 2.17 2.15
CA VAL A 30 10.01 3.25 3.09
C VAL A 30 9.02 4.37 2.82
N LEU A 31 8.34 4.83 3.87
CA LEU A 31 7.46 5.99 3.83
C LEU A 31 8.00 7.08 4.77
N GLY A 32 8.19 8.27 4.21
CA GLY A 32 8.47 9.50 4.94
C GLY A 32 7.23 10.06 5.62
N SER A 33 7.42 11.12 6.42
CA SER A 33 6.34 11.72 7.22
C SER A 33 5.25 12.37 6.37
N SER A 34 5.59 12.96 5.21
CA SER A 34 4.62 13.52 4.25
C SER A 34 3.78 12.41 3.62
N GLU A 35 4.41 11.33 3.17
CA GLU A 35 3.73 10.18 2.58
C GLU A 35 2.83 9.45 3.60
N LEU A 36 3.25 9.36 4.86
CA LEU A 36 2.41 8.79 5.93
C LEU A 36 1.17 9.64 6.21
N ARG A 37 1.31 10.97 6.18
CA ARG A 37 0.16 11.88 6.30
C ARG A 37 -0.78 11.72 5.11
N ALA A 38 -0.25 11.77 3.89
CA ALA A 38 -1.04 11.60 2.68
C ALA A 38 -1.74 10.24 2.64
N LEU A 39 -1.06 9.15 3.06
CA LEU A 39 -1.65 7.82 3.14
C LEU A 39 -2.80 7.75 4.15
N ARG A 40 -2.65 8.39 5.32
CA ARG A 40 -3.72 8.50 6.31
C ARG A 40 -4.92 9.26 5.77
N ASP A 41 -4.70 10.29 4.95
CA ASP A 41 -5.76 11.11 4.38
C ASP A 41 -6.56 10.35 3.30
N VAL A 42 -5.93 9.42 2.57
CA VAL A 42 -6.59 8.62 1.51
C VAL A 42 -7.01 7.22 1.94
N SER A 43 -6.49 6.70 3.06
CA SER A 43 -6.77 5.36 3.58
C SER A 43 -6.55 5.30 5.08
N ASP A 44 -7.53 5.78 5.84
CA ASP A 44 -7.54 5.88 7.31
C ASP A 44 -7.22 4.58 8.07
N THR A 45 -7.57 3.42 7.51
CA THR A 45 -7.38 2.09 8.09
C THR A 45 -6.08 1.39 7.67
N ALA A 46 -5.24 2.03 6.86
CA ALA A 46 -3.93 1.49 6.50
C ALA A 46 -2.93 1.65 7.66
N VAL A 47 -2.24 0.56 8.00
CA VAL A 47 -1.26 0.52 9.09
C VAL A 47 0.13 0.35 8.49
N TYR A 48 1.01 1.33 8.73
CA TYR A 48 2.44 1.20 8.41
C TYR A 48 3.22 0.62 9.58
N THR A 49 3.88 -0.51 9.34
CA THR A 49 4.80 -1.15 10.30
C THR A 49 6.24 -0.86 9.89
N SER A 50 6.83 0.18 10.49
CA SER A 50 8.18 0.66 10.16
C SER A 50 9.27 -0.41 10.31
N ALA A 51 9.19 -1.23 11.35
CA ALA A 51 10.14 -2.33 11.60
C ALA A 51 10.19 -3.36 10.46
N LYS A 52 9.08 -3.55 9.74
CA LYS A 52 8.98 -4.45 8.58
C LYS A 52 9.01 -3.73 7.24
N ARG A 53 8.91 -2.39 7.25
CA ARG A 53 8.69 -1.56 6.06
C ARG A 53 7.46 -2.02 5.27
N GLU A 54 6.39 -2.36 5.97
CA GLU A 54 5.17 -2.90 5.35
C GLU A 54 3.98 -1.99 5.63
N VAL A 55 3.10 -1.84 4.64
CA VAL A 55 1.77 -1.25 4.84
C VAL A 55 0.75 -2.36 4.73
N SER A 56 -0.16 -2.44 5.69
CA SER A 56 -1.25 -3.42 5.66
C SER A 56 -2.61 -2.79 5.87
N ARG A 57 -3.64 -3.40 5.27
CA ARG A 57 -5.05 -2.98 5.40
C ARG A 57 -5.95 -4.20 5.43
N ARG A 58 -6.98 -4.18 6.28
CA ARG A 58 -8.04 -5.18 6.25
C ARG A 58 -8.87 -4.99 4.98
N THR A 59 -9.15 -6.06 4.26
CA THR A 59 -9.97 -6.04 3.04
C THR A 59 -10.52 -7.44 2.78
N GLU A 60 -11.76 -7.53 2.32
CA GLU A 60 -12.45 -8.81 2.09
C GLU A 60 -12.23 -9.34 0.68
N ALA A 61 -11.82 -8.47 -0.25
CA ALA A 61 -11.64 -8.80 -1.64
C ALA A 61 -10.27 -8.38 -2.18
N LEU A 62 -9.86 -9.02 -3.28
CA LEU A 62 -8.65 -8.67 -4.02
C LEU A 62 -8.69 -7.24 -4.55
N THR A 63 -9.87 -6.74 -4.91
CA THR A 63 -10.08 -5.34 -5.32
C THR A 63 -9.57 -4.38 -4.25
N GLY A 64 -9.96 -4.57 -2.99
CA GLY A 64 -9.47 -3.75 -1.89
C GLY A 64 -7.97 -3.95 -1.58
N ALA A 65 -7.35 -5.05 -2.02
CA ALA A 65 -5.89 -5.20 -1.96
C ALA A 65 -5.19 -4.37 -3.06
N ILE A 66 -5.79 -4.27 -4.25
CA ILE A 66 -5.31 -3.41 -5.34
C ILE A 66 -5.52 -1.94 -4.99
N ASP A 67 -6.66 -1.59 -4.39
CA ASP A 67 -6.95 -0.22 -3.93
C ASP A 67 -5.94 0.27 -2.88
N LEU A 68 -5.37 -0.63 -2.07
CA LEU A 68 -4.27 -0.28 -1.16
C LEU A 68 -3.02 0.15 -1.94
N VAL A 69 -2.69 -0.53 -3.05
CA VAL A 69 -1.57 -0.13 -3.91
C VAL A 69 -1.84 1.23 -4.54
N ASP A 70 -3.08 1.50 -4.94
CA ASP A 70 -3.49 2.77 -5.54
C ASP A 70 -3.41 3.93 -4.53
N ALA A 71 -3.82 3.69 -3.29
CA ALA A 71 -3.67 4.62 -2.18
C ALA A 71 -2.19 4.96 -1.93
N LEU A 72 -1.30 3.98 -1.99
CA LEU A 72 0.14 4.21 -1.83
C LEU A 72 0.74 5.03 -2.97
N VAL A 73 0.34 4.76 -4.22
CA VAL A 73 0.78 5.58 -5.37
C VAL A 73 0.27 7.01 -5.23
N THR A 74 -0.96 7.19 -4.74
CA THR A 74 -1.54 8.51 -4.51
C THR A 74 -0.78 9.26 -3.43
N ALA A 75 -0.50 8.61 -2.30
CA ALA A 75 0.28 9.18 -1.20
C ALA A 75 1.69 9.60 -1.64
N ARG A 76 2.38 8.75 -2.42
CA ARG A 76 3.72 9.03 -2.99
C ARG A 76 3.73 10.23 -3.93
N ARG A 77 2.65 10.48 -4.66
CA ARG A 77 2.55 11.60 -5.62
C ARG A 77 2.15 12.93 -4.98
N ALA A 78 1.46 12.86 -3.84
CA ALA A 78 1.03 14.04 -3.10
C ALA A 78 2.12 14.61 -2.16
N ALA A 79 3.17 13.82 -1.90
CA ALA A 79 4.33 14.15 -1.08
C ALA A 79 5.49 14.68 -1.92
#